data_AF-A0A7S1AGG0-F1
#
_entry.id   AF-A0A7S1AGG0-F1
#
_cell.length_a   1.000
_cell.length_b   1.000
_cell.length_c   1.000
_cell.angle_alpha   90.00
_cell.angle_beta   90.00
_cell.angle_gamma   90.00
#
_symmetry.space_group_name_H-M   'P 1'
#
loop_
_entity.id
_entity.type
_entity.pdbx_description
1 polymer ?
#
loop_
_entity_poly.entity_id
_entity_poly.type
_entity_poly.pdbx_seq_one_letter_code
_entity_poly.pdbx_strand_id
1 'polypeptide(L)'
;MSLVLTLNVCIVLFLWRSVFAGAFLDNFEAKVSAWTFMKDSLGCGFQPDLREIEKEVEFMWRTLPKTSEGLIELRSLRYLTDRYFSHTSNIKLRGFESIVSTNGSTWESAELDQRVPGFSRTVLQGGRFTLNNAVTFVAVLQQSIVNAGTALFDGVASQWGPKTFWTVEELLVALNHFVPLWMGGGSFDGRCFRPQGAQNDLCFQLPYQQLHLRALVEAQVQQLLFTRQRSSWQRASFERTFSHLEAHLLVGSVIQEFSWFYESGCTEMRTLLENVDTMGTGRIPLWHFYSSNELFGESEEYLRDQGVLDYETS
;
A
#
# COMPACT_ATOMS: atom_id res chain seq x y z
N MET A 1 -46.03 3.28 -26.00
CA MET A 1 -45.57 1.98 -25.48
C MET A 1 -44.63 2.26 -24.33
N SER A 2 -44.91 1.62 -23.20
CA SER A 2 -44.38 1.87 -21.86
C SER A 2 -43.07 1.15 -21.54
N LEU A 3 -42.26 1.78 -20.67
CA LEU A 3 -41.46 1.27 -19.53
C LEU A 3 -40.27 0.28 -19.77
N VAL A 4 -39.15 0.24 -19.01
CA VAL A 4 -38.48 1.11 -18.00
C VAL A 4 -37.11 0.48 -17.58
N LEU A 5 -36.20 1.35 -17.09
CA LEU A 5 -34.95 1.25 -16.27
C LEU A 5 -34.38 -0.13 -15.83
N THR A 6 -33.06 -0.29 -15.68
CA THR A 6 -32.14 0.40 -14.74
C THR A 6 -30.69 0.07 -15.10
N LEU A 7 -29.70 0.96 -14.88
CA LEU A 7 -28.45 0.63 -14.18
C LEU A 7 -27.51 1.86 -14.01
N ASN A 8 -27.26 2.14 -12.73
CA ASN A 8 -26.05 2.65 -12.08
C ASN A 8 -25.22 3.78 -12.72
N VAL A 9 -25.40 4.96 -12.13
CA VAL A 9 -24.55 6.14 -12.20
C VAL A 9 -23.26 5.88 -11.41
N CYS A 10 -22.16 5.55 -12.09
CA CYS A 10 -20.78 5.71 -11.55
C CYS A 10 -19.69 5.96 -12.62
N ILE A 11 -20.02 6.08 -13.91
CA ILE A 11 -19.00 6.02 -14.99
C ILE A 11 -18.81 7.34 -15.79
N VAL A 12 -19.33 8.49 -15.36
CA VAL A 12 -19.21 9.74 -16.17
C VAL A 12 -18.40 10.87 -15.51
N LEU A 13 -17.35 10.55 -14.73
CA LEU A 13 -16.44 11.59 -14.22
C LEU A 13 -14.97 11.40 -14.58
N PHE A 14 -14.66 10.90 -15.79
CA PHE A 14 -13.28 10.93 -16.29
C PHE A 14 -13.08 11.41 -17.73
N LEU A 15 -14.12 11.91 -18.39
CA LEU A 15 -13.97 12.53 -19.71
C LEU A 15 -14.68 13.88 -19.71
N TRP A 16 -13.93 14.92 -19.36
CA TRP A 16 -13.96 16.28 -19.93
C TRP A 16 -12.91 17.12 -19.19
N ARG A 17 -11.67 17.11 -19.69
CA ARG A 17 -10.69 18.15 -19.39
C ARG A 17 -10.81 19.23 -20.47
N SER A 18 -10.77 20.47 -20.00
CA SER A 18 -10.71 21.76 -20.72
C SER A 18 -12.04 22.44 -21.06
N VAL A 19 -12.12 23.70 -20.62
CA VAL A 19 -13.17 24.72 -20.75
C VAL A 19 -14.25 24.67 -19.66
N PHE A 20 -14.35 25.76 -18.89
CA PHE A 20 -15.18 26.04 -17.69
C PHE A 20 -14.55 25.80 -16.30
N ALA A 21 -13.36 26.36 -16.06
CA ALA A 21 -12.93 26.74 -14.72
C ALA A 21 -13.22 28.24 -14.52
N GLY A 22 -14.29 28.57 -13.79
CA GLY A 22 -14.59 29.97 -13.48
C GLY A 22 -15.89 30.23 -12.72
N ALA A 23 -16.88 29.32 -12.73
CA ALA A 23 -18.18 29.58 -12.10
C ALA A 23 -18.68 28.47 -11.16
N PHE A 24 -17.89 27.42 -10.91
CA PHE A 24 -18.24 26.33 -9.97
C PHE A 24 -17.69 26.56 -8.55
N LEU A 25 -16.68 27.43 -8.39
CA LEU A 25 -16.01 27.66 -7.10
C LEU A 25 -16.66 28.76 -6.24
N ASP A 26 -17.66 29.49 -6.76
CA ASP A 26 -18.22 30.66 -6.06
C ASP A 26 -19.50 30.35 -5.24
N ASN A 27 -19.86 29.08 -5.01
CA ASN A 27 -21.07 28.77 -4.23
C ASN A 27 -21.00 27.58 -3.27
N PHE A 28 -19.80 27.16 -2.84
CA PHE A 28 -19.66 26.22 -1.72
C PHE A 28 -19.32 26.95 -0.41
N GLU A 29 -20.31 27.69 0.09
CA GLU A 29 -20.29 28.28 1.42
C GLU A 29 -20.73 27.25 2.47
N ALA A 30 -19.89 26.23 2.67
CA ALA A 30 -19.77 25.45 3.90
C ALA A 30 -18.36 24.88 3.90
N LYS A 31 -17.52 25.26 4.88
CA LYS A 31 -16.16 24.73 5.04
C LYS A 31 -16.21 23.23 5.33
N VAL A 32 -16.34 22.40 4.29
CA VAL A 32 -16.20 20.95 4.39
C VAL A 32 -14.78 20.71 4.89
N SER A 33 -14.66 20.15 6.10
CA SER A 33 -13.35 19.85 6.66
C SER A 33 -12.62 18.87 5.72
N ALA A 34 -11.30 18.97 5.61
CA ALA A 34 -10.50 18.04 4.78
C ALA A 34 -10.78 16.56 5.15
N TRP A 35 -11.15 16.31 6.40
CA TRP A 35 -11.57 15.00 6.93
C TRP A 35 -12.90 14.50 6.40
N THR A 36 -13.86 15.40 6.21
CA THR A 36 -15.15 15.06 5.59
C THR A 36 -14.92 14.64 4.14
N PHE A 37 -14.13 15.42 3.39
CA PHE A 37 -13.75 15.06 2.01
C PHE A 37 -13.02 13.71 1.94
N MET A 38 -12.05 13.49 2.83
CA MET A 38 -11.33 12.21 2.94
C MET A 38 -12.27 11.04 3.23
N LYS A 39 -13.21 11.20 4.17
CA LYS A 39 -14.19 10.17 4.50
C LYS A 39 -15.11 9.87 3.32
N ASP A 40 -15.54 10.90 2.59
CA ASP A 40 -16.39 10.75 1.41
C ASP A 40 -15.65 10.06 0.25
N SER A 41 -14.31 10.17 0.20
CA SER A 41 -13.48 9.50 -0.81
C SER A 41 -13.36 7.98 -0.64
N LEU A 42 -13.78 7.42 0.50
CA LEU A 42 -13.79 5.96 0.78
C LEU A 42 -14.93 5.21 0.07
N GLY A 43 -15.71 5.87 -0.78
CA GLY A 43 -16.97 5.35 -1.34
C GLY A 43 -16.89 4.32 -2.46
N CYS A 44 -15.71 3.99 -3.01
CA CYS A 44 -15.60 3.08 -4.15
C CYS A 44 -14.55 1.98 -3.93
N GLY A 45 -14.95 0.71 -4.09
CA GLY A 45 -14.05 -0.45 -4.08
C GLY A 45 -13.95 -1.17 -2.73
N PHE A 46 -12.75 -1.66 -2.38
CA PHE A 46 -12.42 -2.09 -1.02
C PHE A 46 -12.85 -0.98 -0.05
N GLN A 47 -13.47 -1.33 1.08
CA GLN A 47 -13.85 -0.35 2.10
C GLN A 47 -13.24 -0.78 3.43
N PRO A 48 -12.30 0.01 3.98
CA PRO A 48 -11.71 -0.31 5.28
C PRO A 48 -12.78 -0.27 6.38
N ASP A 49 -12.77 -1.27 7.27
CA ASP A 49 -13.61 -1.25 8.45
C ASP A 49 -13.03 -0.27 9.48
N LEU A 50 -13.63 0.92 9.54
CA LEU A 50 -13.21 1.97 10.47
C LEU A 50 -13.26 1.52 11.94
N ARG A 51 -14.17 0.60 12.31
CA ARG A 51 -14.28 0.10 13.69
C ARG A 51 -13.12 -0.83 14.04
N GLU A 52 -12.71 -1.65 13.08
CA GLU A 52 -11.54 -2.51 13.23
C GLU A 52 -10.27 -1.67 13.35
N ILE A 53 -10.11 -0.66 12.47
CA ILE A 53 -9.00 0.29 12.56
C ILE A 53 -9.01 1.00 13.91
N GLU A 54 -10.15 1.55 14.34
CA GLU A 54 -10.29 2.24 15.62
C GLU A 54 -9.85 1.37 16.78
N LYS A 55 -10.31 0.12 16.82
CA LYS A 55 -9.96 -0.85 17.85
C LYS A 55 -8.44 -1.10 17.91
N GLU A 56 -7.80 -1.28 16.75
CA GLU A 56 -6.35 -1.51 16.68
C GLU A 56 -5.54 -0.28 17.09
N VAL A 57 -5.95 0.92 16.68
CA VAL A 57 -5.22 2.16 17.00
C VAL A 57 -5.51 2.70 18.39
N GLU A 58 -6.63 2.32 19.02
CA GLU A 58 -7.06 2.85 20.32
C GLU A 58 -6.01 2.61 21.42
N PHE A 59 -5.41 1.41 21.44
CA PHE A 59 -4.39 1.09 22.43
C PHE A 59 -3.17 2.01 22.30
N MET A 60 -2.66 2.19 21.07
CA MET A 60 -1.56 3.11 20.80
C MET A 60 -1.95 4.54 21.14
N TRP A 61 -3.14 4.97 20.72
CA TRP A 61 -3.67 6.31 20.96
C TRP A 61 -3.58 6.71 22.43
N ARG A 62 -3.98 5.82 23.35
CA ARG A 62 -3.95 6.08 24.80
C ARG A 62 -2.55 6.43 25.32
N THR A 63 -1.51 5.81 24.76
CA THR A 63 -0.11 5.99 25.17
C THR A 63 0.59 7.19 24.55
N LEU A 64 0.06 7.75 23.45
CA LEU A 64 0.71 8.86 22.75
C LEU A 64 0.69 10.16 23.57
N PRO A 65 1.74 10.99 23.46
CA PRO A 65 1.74 12.32 24.05
C PRO A 65 0.65 13.17 23.40
N LYS A 66 -0.22 13.73 24.24
CA LYS A 66 -1.34 14.58 23.84
C LYS A 66 -1.10 15.99 24.35
N THR A 67 -1.64 16.97 23.62
CA THR A 67 -1.72 18.35 24.08
C THR A 67 -2.69 18.46 25.27
N SER A 68 -2.75 19.64 25.90
CA SER A 68 -3.74 19.95 26.94
C SER A 68 -5.20 19.76 26.49
N GLU A 69 -5.45 19.77 25.18
CA GLU A 69 -6.77 19.57 24.57
C GLU A 69 -7.06 18.08 24.26
N GLY A 70 -6.14 17.17 24.60
CA GLY A 70 -6.28 15.74 24.31
C GLY A 70 -6.01 15.36 22.85
N LEU A 71 -5.41 16.27 22.07
CA LEU A 71 -5.11 16.06 20.65
C LEU A 71 -3.67 15.59 20.46
N ILE A 72 -3.39 14.85 19.40
CA ILE A 72 -2.02 14.48 19.03
C ILE A 72 -1.50 15.38 17.91
N GLU A 73 -0.17 15.56 17.87
CA GLU A 73 0.52 16.29 16.80
C GLU A 73 0.85 15.37 15.61
N LEU A 74 1.28 15.97 14.50
CA LEU A 74 1.62 15.24 13.26
C LEU A 74 2.67 14.14 13.47
N ARG A 75 3.69 14.37 14.30
CA ARG A 75 4.72 13.36 14.59
C ARG A 75 4.10 12.11 15.23
N SER A 76 3.23 12.31 16.21
CA SER A 76 2.51 11.22 16.88
C SER A 76 1.55 10.51 15.93
N LEU A 77 0.89 11.24 15.02
CA LEU A 77 0.02 10.64 13.99
C LEU A 77 0.83 9.78 13.02
N ARG A 78 1.99 10.26 12.57
CA ARG A 78 2.89 9.48 11.70
C ARG A 78 3.36 8.20 12.37
N TYR A 79 3.82 8.31 13.63
CA TYR A 79 4.22 7.15 14.42
C TYR A 79 3.08 6.13 14.59
N LEU A 80 1.87 6.60 14.95
CA LEU A 80 0.69 5.73 15.08
C LEU A 80 0.38 5.01 13.77
N THR A 81 0.49 5.73 12.65
CA THR A 81 0.22 5.19 11.31
C THR A 81 1.27 4.15 10.92
N ASP A 82 2.56 4.46 11.05
CA ASP A 82 3.65 3.50 10.80
C ASP A 82 3.46 2.24 11.64
N ARG A 83 3.16 2.42 12.93
CA ARG A 83 2.99 1.29 13.84
C ARG A 83 1.77 0.45 13.51
N TYR A 84 0.66 1.07 13.07
CA TYR A 84 -0.51 0.35 12.58
C TYR A 84 -0.14 -0.54 11.40
N PHE A 85 0.39 0.02 10.30
CA PHE A 85 0.72 -0.77 9.10
C PHE A 85 1.82 -1.80 9.34
N SER A 86 2.81 -1.46 10.17
CA SER A 86 3.87 -2.39 10.56
C SER A 86 3.34 -3.54 11.41
N HIS A 87 2.22 -3.40 12.13
CA HIS A 87 1.65 -4.45 12.98
C HIS A 87 0.60 -5.29 12.24
N THR A 88 -0.27 -4.64 11.45
CA THR A 88 -1.38 -5.33 10.77
C THR A 88 -0.94 -5.96 9.44
N SER A 89 0.07 -5.38 8.80
CA SER A 89 0.43 -5.73 7.43
C SER A 89 1.93 -5.75 7.19
N ASN A 90 2.81 -5.73 8.20
CA ASN A 90 4.27 -5.61 8.07
C ASN A 90 4.77 -4.62 7.00
N ILE A 91 3.94 -3.63 6.64
CA ILE A 91 4.27 -2.63 5.61
C ILE A 91 4.99 -1.49 6.32
N LYS A 92 6.18 -1.16 5.82
CA LYS A 92 6.87 0.06 6.18
C LYS A 92 6.48 1.17 5.21
N LEU A 93 5.90 2.22 5.76
CA LEU A 93 5.60 3.42 5.01
C LEU A 93 6.83 4.31 5.07
N ARG A 94 7.52 4.45 3.92
CA ARG A 94 8.61 5.42 3.78
C ARG A 94 8.17 6.76 4.36
N GLY A 95 9.05 7.48 5.05
CA GLY A 95 8.82 8.81 5.66
C GLY A 95 7.80 8.89 6.78
N PHE A 96 7.27 7.77 7.24
CA PHE A 96 6.54 7.67 8.51
C PHE A 96 7.44 7.13 9.64
N GLU A 97 8.72 6.84 9.37
CA GLU A 97 9.65 6.29 10.36
C GLU A 97 9.98 7.30 11.47
N SER A 98 10.13 6.80 12.69
CA SER A 98 10.41 7.60 13.88
C SER A 98 11.87 8.08 14.00
N ILE A 99 12.80 7.55 13.19
CA ILE A 99 14.25 7.60 13.47
C ILE A 99 14.99 8.65 12.60
N VAL A 100 14.38 9.18 11.53
CA VAL A 100 15.11 10.10 10.66
C VAL A 100 15.26 11.48 11.31
N SER A 101 16.51 11.86 11.59
CA SER A 101 16.85 13.20 12.04
C SER A 101 16.39 14.22 11.00
N THR A 102 15.68 15.24 11.47
CA THR A 102 14.91 16.23 10.70
C THR A 102 15.74 17.20 9.85
N ASN A 103 16.97 16.85 9.49
CA ASN A 103 17.80 17.70 8.63
C ASN A 103 17.65 17.38 7.14
N GLY A 104 16.99 16.27 6.77
CA GLY A 104 16.86 15.87 5.36
C GLY A 104 15.63 15.05 4.99
N SER A 105 14.67 14.80 5.88
CA SER A 105 13.45 14.07 5.48
C SER A 105 12.50 15.00 4.70
N THR A 106 12.76 15.06 3.40
CA THR A 106 12.00 15.65 2.28
C THR A 106 10.60 15.10 2.11
N TRP A 107 9.91 14.73 3.20
CA TRP A 107 8.48 14.54 3.12
C TRP A 107 7.80 15.91 3.19
N GLU A 108 7.98 16.67 2.10
CA GLU A 108 7.20 17.85 1.84
C GLU A 108 5.72 17.46 1.95
N SER A 109 4.93 18.31 2.60
CA SER A 109 3.48 18.15 2.70
C SER A 109 2.82 17.82 1.35
N ALA A 110 3.46 18.21 0.23
CA ALA A 110 3.10 17.89 -1.14
C ALA A 110 3.04 16.37 -1.44
N GLU A 111 4.00 15.56 -0.99
CA GLU A 111 3.99 14.12 -1.28
C GLU A 111 2.93 13.39 -0.43
N LEU A 112 2.68 13.83 0.81
CA LEU A 112 1.51 13.36 1.58
C LEU A 112 0.21 13.78 0.91
N ASP A 113 0.13 14.98 0.35
CA ASP A 113 -1.08 15.47 -0.32
C ASP A 113 -1.40 14.68 -1.60
N GLN A 114 -0.37 14.20 -2.30
CA GLN A 114 -0.56 13.32 -3.46
C GLN A 114 -1.20 11.98 -3.06
N ARG A 115 -0.84 11.43 -1.89
CA ARG A 115 -1.33 10.12 -1.42
C ARG A 115 -2.59 10.21 -0.57
N VAL A 116 -2.77 11.31 0.14
CA VAL A 116 -3.90 11.64 1.03
C VAL A 116 -4.39 13.05 0.66
N PRO A 117 -5.32 13.16 -0.31
CA PRO A 117 -5.77 14.45 -0.81
C PRO A 117 -6.29 15.39 0.28
N GLY A 118 -5.75 16.60 0.35
CA GLY A 118 -6.16 17.64 1.30
C GLY A 118 -5.44 17.57 2.66
N PHE A 119 -4.52 16.63 2.84
CA PHE A 119 -3.71 16.52 4.05
C PHE A 119 -2.83 17.76 4.28
N SER A 120 -2.25 18.33 3.22
CA SER A 120 -1.42 19.53 3.31
C SER A 120 -2.14 20.68 3.99
N ARG A 121 -3.43 20.88 3.67
CA ARG A 121 -4.29 21.91 4.27
C ARG A 121 -4.49 21.70 5.76
N THR A 122 -4.61 20.45 6.22
CA THR A 122 -4.74 20.14 7.65
C THR A 122 -3.43 20.36 8.40
N VAL A 123 -2.29 19.99 7.81
CA VAL A 123 -0.97 20.24 8.40
C VAL A 123 -0.70 21.74 8.53
N LEU A 124 -1.03 22.52 7.49
CA LEU A 124 -0.87 23.98 7.48
C LEU A 124 -1.77 24.70 8.51
N GLN A 125 -2.84 24.06 8.98
CA GLN A 125 -3.74 24.61 10.01
C GLN A 125 -3.34 24.26 11.45
N GLY A 126 -2.09 23.86 11.67
CA GLY A 126 -1.54 23.61 13.01
C GLY A 126 -1.55 22.13 13.44
N GLY A 127 -1.95 21.20 12.57
CA GLY A 127 -1.59 19.78 12.68
C GLY A 127 -1.98 19.10 13.99
N ARG A 128 -3.19 19.37 14.51
CA ARG A 128 -3.75 18.69 15.68
C ARG A 128 -4.84 17.71 15.27
N PHE A 129 -4.79 16.50 15.80
CA PHE A 129 -5.63 15.39 15.36
C PHE A 129 -6.37 14.77 16.55
N THR A 130 -7.64 14.41 16.35
CA THR A 130 -8.43 13.55 17.25
C THR A 130 -8.25 12.08 16.88
N LEU A 131 -8.75 11.16 17.73
CA LEU A 131 -8.76 9.72 17.42
C LEU A 131 -9.47 9.43 16.09
N ASN A 132 -10.63 10.05 15.88
CA ASN A 132 -11.39 9.89 14.64
C ASN A 132 -10.60 10.40 13.41
N ASN A 133 -9.82 11.48 13.55
CA ASN A 133 -8.93 11.92 12.48
C ASN A 133 -7.85 10.86 12.20
N ALA A 134 -7.25 10.28 13.23
CA ALA A 134 -6.24 9.23 13.05
C ALA A 134 -6.81 7.97 12.38
N VAL A 135 -8.00 7.52 12.80
CA VAL A 135 -8.71 6.39 12.16
C VAL A 135 -9.01 6.67 10.69
N THR A 136 -9.54 7.86 10.39
CA THR A 136 -9.83 8.27 9.01
C THR A 136 -8.54 8.34 8.18
N PHE A 137 -7.46 8.87 8.76
CA PHE A 137 -6.18 8.99 8.09
C PHE A 137 -5.60 7.62 7.70
N VAL A 138 -5.60 6.67 8.64
CA VAL A 138 -5.17 5.29 8.40
C VAL A 138 -6.03 4.63 7.33
N ALA A 139 -7.36 4.78 7.42
CA ALA A 139 -8.30 4.22 6.44
C ALA A 139 -8.06 4.75 5.02
N VAL A 140 -7.83 6.07 4.87
CA VAL A 140 -7.54 6.67 3.57
C VAL A 140 -6.22 6.19 3.01
N LEU A 141 -5.19 6.04 3.85
CA LEU A 141 -3.91 5.47 3.42
C LEU A 141 -4.05 4.02 2.97
N GLN A 142 -4.78 3.19 3.73
CA GLN A 142 -5.04 1.80 3.36
C GLN A 142 -5.79 1.72 2.03
N GLN A 143 -6.80 2.57 1.84
CA GLN A 143 -7.51 2.69 0.57
C GLN A 143 -6.59 3.12 -0.58
N SER A 144 -5.72 4.10 -0.33
CA SER A 144 -4.78 4.63 -1.32
C SER A 144 -3.80 3.54 -1.79
N ILE A 145 -3.29 2.72 -0.87
CA ILE A 145 -2.42 1.57 -1.18
C ILE A 145 -3.15 0.56 -2.08
N VAL A 146 -4.39 0.20 -1.72
CA VAL A 146 -5.19 -0.76 -2.51
C VAL A 146 -5.53 -0.18 -3.88
N ASN A 147 -5.95 1.08 -3.96
CA ASN A 147 -6.28 1.76 -5.21
C ASN A 147 -5.08 1.89 -6.16
N ALA A 148 -3.89 2.16 -5.61
CA ALA A 148 -2.66 2.15 -6.40
C ALA A 148 -2.38 0.76 -6.97
N GLY A 149 -2.62 -0.29 -6.18
CA GLY A 149 -2.53 -1.67 -6.62
C GLY A 149 -3.55 -2.03 -7.71
N THR A 150 -4.81 -1.65 -7.58
CA THR A 150 -5.83 -1.93 -8.60
C THR A 150 -5.56 -1.19 -9.91
N ALA A 151 -5.09 0.06 -9.85
CA ALA A 151 -4.66 0.80 -11.03
C ALA A 151 -3.47 0.13 -11.75
N LEU A 152 -2.51 -0.39 -10.99
CA LEU A 152 -1.40 -1.17 -11.55
C LEU A 152 -1.90 -2.49 -12.17
N PHE A 153 -2.82 -3.19 -11.50
CA PHE A 153 -3.45 -4.39 -12.04
C PHE A 153 -4.21 -4.10 -13.34
N ASP A 154 -4.95 -2.99 -13.42
CA ASP A 154 -5.64 -2.58 -14.65
C ASP A 154 -4.66 -2.36 -15.81
N GLY A 155 -3.48 -1.79 -15.51
CA GLY A 155 -2.37 -1.68 -16.46
C GLY A 155 -1.91 -3.05 -16.98
N VAL A 156 -1.74 -4.03 -16.09
CA VAL A 156 -1.40 -5.42 -16.47
C VAL A 156 -2.53 -6.06 -17.27
N ALA A 157 -3.76 -5.97 -16.78
CA ALA A 157 -4.97 -6.54 -17.37
C ALA A 157 -5.25 -6.01 -18.78
N SER A 158 -4.84 -4.77 -19.08
CA SER A 158 -5.01 -4.17 -20.41
C SER A 158 -4.38 -4.98 -21.55
N GLN A 159 -3.38 -5.82 -21.26
CA GLN A 159 -2.75 -6.73 -22.23
C GLN A 159 -3.72 -7.78 -22.80
N TRP A 160 -4.80 -8.08 -22.07
CA TRP A 160 -5.85 -9.01 -22.49
C TRP A 160 -7.03 -8.32 -23.20
N GLY A 161 -6.97 -7.00 -23.40
CA GLY A 161 -8.06 -6.21 -23.95
C GLY A 161 -9.22 -6.00 -22.97
N PRO A 162 -10.31 -5.35 -23.40
CA PRO A 162 -11.46 -5.08 -22.55
C PRO A 162 -12.18 -6.40 -22.19
N LYS A 163 -12.00 -6.86 -20.94
CA LYS A 163 -12.66 -8.05 -20.40
C LYS A 163 -13.71 -7.68 -19.36
N THR A 164 -14.93 -8.18 -19.55
CA THR A 164 -15.99 -8.10 -18.52
C THR A 164 -15.84 -9.20 -17.48
N PHE A 165 -15.40 -10.38 -17.91
CA PHE A 165 -15.22 -11.55 -17.07
C PHE A 165 -13.87 -12.22 -17.35
N TRP A 166 -13.29 -12.79 -16.29
CA TRP A 166 -12.04 -13.52 -16.30
C TRP A 166 -12.29 -14.97 -15.97
N THR A 167 -11.70 -15.91 -16.71
CA THR A 167 -11.60 -17.30 -16.24
C THR A 167 -10.61 -17.39 -15.07
N VAL A 168 -10.66 -18.48 -14.29
CA VAL A 168 -9.66 -18.73 -13.21
C VAL A 168 -8.26 -18.66 -13.77
N GLU A 169 -8.00 -19.33 -14.89
CA GLU A 169 -6.68 -19.46 -15.49
C GLU A 169 -6.16 -18.09 -15.96
N GLU A 170 -6.99 -17.30 -16.64
CA GLU A 170 -6.62 -15.95 -17.10
C GLU A 170 -6.33 -15.02 -15.92
N LEU A 171 -7.17 -15.07 -14.87
CA LEU A 171 -7.00 -14.23 -13.70
C LEU A 171 -5.74 -14.59 -12.92
N LEU A 172 -5.44 -15.88 -12.75
CA LEU A 172 -4.20 -16.32 -12.13
C LEU A 172 -2.99 -15.83 -12.90
N VAL A 173 -3.01 -15.91 -14.24
CA VAL A 173 -1.91 -15.38 -15.06
C VAL A 173 -1.77 -13.87 -14.87
N ALA A 174 -2.87 -13.11 -14.92
CA ALA A 174 -2.82 -11.66 -14.73
C ALA A 174 -2.30 -11.27 -13.33
N LEU A 175 -2.79 -11.93 -12.27
CA LEU A 175 -2.35 -11.71 -10.90
C LEU A 175 -0.88 -12.07 -10.69
N ASN A 176 -0.39 -13.16 -11.31
CA ASN A 176 1.02 -13.56 -11.25
C ASN A 176 1.96 -12.55 -11.94
N HIS A 177 1.48 -11.80 -12.93
CA HIS A 177 2.24 -10.69 -13.51
C HIS A 177 2.15 -9.43 -12.65
N PHE A 178 0.99 -9.18 -12.05
CA PHE A 178 0.74 -8.04 -11.18
C PHE A 178 1.62 -8.06 -9.92
N VAL A 179 1.71 -9.19 -9.22
CA VAL A 179 2.42 -9.28 -7.93
C VAL A 179 3.88 -8.79 -7.99
N PRO A 180 4.75 -9.28 -8.90
CA PRO A 180 6.14 -8.80 -8.95
C PRO A 180 6.26 -7.33 -9.38
N LEU A 181 5.35 -6.83 -10.23
CA LEU A 181 5.28 -5.40 -10.58
C LEU A 181 4.92 -4.55 -9.36
N TRP A 182 3.95 -5.00 -8.57
CA TRP A 182 3.52 -4.31 -7.37
C TRP A 182 4.61 -4.31 -6.30
N MET A 183 5.24 -5.47 -6.05
CA MET A 183 6.33 -5.63 -5.09
C MET A 183 7.57 -4.80 -5.46
N GLY A 184 7.98 -4.87 -6.73
CA GLY A 184 9.20 -4.21 -7.18
C GLY A 184 9.02 -2.73 -7.44
N GLY A 185 7.80 -2.28 -7.75
CA GLY A 185 7.56 -0.91 -8.21
C GLY A 185 8.52 -0.56 -9.35
N GLY A 186 9.25 0.54 -9.20
CA GLY A 186 10.27 0.96 -10.19
C GLY A 186 11.51 0.05 -10.26
N SER A 187 11.72 -0.82 -9.28
CA SER A 187 12.84 -1.76 -9.25
C SER A 187 12.60 -3.01 -10.09
N PHE A 188 11.37 -3.29 -10.55
CA PHE A 188 11.09 -4.46 -11.40
C PHE A 188 10.84 -4.05 -12.85
N ASP A 189 11.67 -4.55 -13.77
CA ASP A 189 11.61 -4.20 -15.20
C ASP A 189 10.70 -5.13 -16.04
N GLY A 190 9.94 -6.01 -15.37
CA GLY A 190 9.17 -7.07 -16.01
C GLY A 190 9.91 -8.40 -16.16
N ARG A 191 11.22 -8.44 -15.88
CA ARG A 191 12.05 -9.65 -15.96
C ARG A 191 12.79 -9.94 -14.66
N CYS A 192 13.37 -8.92 -14.04
CA CYS A 192 14.10 -9.06 -12.78
C CYS A 192 14.02 -7.80 -11.93
N PHE A 193 14.41 -7.96 -10.66
CA PHE A 193 14.54 -6.87 -9.71
C PHE A 193 15.92 -6.27 -9.85
N ARG A 194 15.97 -4.94 -9.94
CA ARG A 194 17.17 -4.11 -9.95
C ARG A 194 17.12 -3.21 -8.72
N PRO A 195 18.07 -3.33 -7.78
CA PRO A 195 18.10 -2.47 -6.61
C PRO A 195 18.15 -1.01 -6.99
N GLN A 196 17.67 -0.15 -6.10
CA GLN A 196 17.78 1.29 -6.32
C GLN A 196 19.23 1.74 -6.13
N GLY A 197 19.78 2.41 -7.14
CA GLY A 197 21.06 3.11 -7.08
C GLY A 197 22.04 2.75 -8.20
N ALA A 198 23.20 3.42 -8.23
CA ALA A 198 24.12 3.41 -9.37
C ALA A 198 24.81 2.06 -9.72
N GLN A 199 24.64 1.00 -8.92
CA GLN A 199 25.14 -0.35 -9.23
C GLN A 199 24.13 -1.14 -10.08
N ASN A 200 23.74 -0.56 -11.22
CA ASN A 200 22.56 -0.90 -12.04
C ASN A 200 22.61 -2.22 -12.86
N ASP A 201 23.66 -3.04 -12.73
CA ASP A 201 23.81 -4.26 -13.56
C ASP A 201 23.35 -5.54 -12.85
N LEU A 202 23.00 -5.48 -11.56
CA LEU A 202 22.47 -6.63 -10.83
C LEU A 202 21.01 -6.88 -11.19
N CYS A 203 20.74 -8.08 -11.70
CA CYS A 203 19.42 -8.52 -12.15
C CYS A 203 19.02 -9.74 -11.31
N PHE A 204 18.27 -9.49 -10.24
CA PHE A 204 17.75 -10.55 -9.38
C PHE A 204 16.53 -11.17 -10.04
N GLN A 205 16.76 -12.31 -10.66
CA GLN A 205 15.64 -13.17 -11.03
C GLN A 205 14.96 -13.64 -9.74
N LEU A 206 13.67 -13.96 -9.82
CA LEU A 206 12.94 -14.61 -8.73
C LEU A 206 12.91 -16.13 -8.96
N PRO A 207 14.01 -16.89 -8.82
CA PRO A 207 14.03 -18.30 -9.20
C PRO A 207 13.14 -19.16 -8.28
N TYR A 208 13.06 -18.83 -6.98
CA TYR A 208 12.32 -19.63 -5.99
C TYR A 208 11.01 -18.97 -5.51
N GLN A 209 10.94 -17.64 -5.55
CA GLN A 209 9.78 -16.89 -5.07
C GLN A 209 8.59 -16.93 -6.03
N GLN A 210 8.77 -17.24 -7.32
CA GLN A 210 7.62 -17.39 -8.23
C GLN A 210 6.65 -18.48 -7.78
N LEU A 211 7.15 -19.61 -7.25
CA LEU A 211 6.28 -20.69 -6.79
C LEU A 211 5.47 -20.26 -5.56
N HIS A 212 6.11 -19.55 -4.64
CA HIS A 212 5.47 -19.09 -3.42
C HIS A 212 4.50 -17.92 -3.69
N LEU A 213 4.89 -16.93 -4.50
CA LEU A 213 4.03 -15.81 -4.89
C LEU A 213 2.79 -16.32 -5.64
N ARG A 214 2.99 -17.31 -6.49
CA ARG A 214 1.89 -18.02 -7.14
C ARG A 214 0.98 -18.72 -6.13
N ALA A 215 1.56 -19.39 -5.12
CA ALA A 215 0.77 -20.03 -4.08
C ALA A 215 -0.06 -19.02 -3.27
N LEU A 216 0.47 -17.82 -2.98
CA LEU A 216 -0.30 -16.73 -2.39
C LEU A 216 -1.50 -16.37 -3.27
N VAL A 217 -1.27 -16.08 -4.55
CA VAL A 217 -2.33 -15.73 -5.50
C VAL A 217 -3.38 -16.84 -5.61
N GLU A 218 -2.95 -18.09 -5.74
CA GLU A 218 -3.83 -19.26 -5.81
C GLU A 218 -4.66 -19.40 -4.53
N ALA A 219 -4.06 -19.23 -3.35
CA ALA A 219 -4.77 -19.27 -2.08
C ALA A 219 -5.87 -18.22 -1.99
N GLN A 220 -5.60 -16.98 -2.41
CA GLN A 220 -6.60 -15.90 -2.42
C GLN A 220 -7.77 -16.22 -3.37
N VAL A 221 -7.48 -16.73 -4.57
CA VAL A 221 -8.52 -17.15 -5.53
C VAL A 221 -9.36 -18.29 -4.96
N GLN A 222 -8.74 -19.30 -4.35
CA GLN A 222 -9.46 -20.42 -3.73
C GLN A 222 -10.32 -19.98 -2.55
N GLN A 223 -9.83 -19.05 -1.72
CA GLN A 223 -10.59 -18.48 -0.61
C GLN A 223 -11.86 -17.77 -1.10
N LEU A 224 -11.76 -16.99 -2.18
CA LEU A 224 -12.93 -16.32 -2.77
C LEU A 224 -13.93 -17.35 -3.33
N LEU A 225 -13.46 -18.36 -4.07
CA LEU A 225 -14.31 -19.43 -4.60
C LEU A 225 -15.03 -20.19 -3.49
N PHE A 226 -14.34 -20.51 -2.41
CA PHE A 226 -14.92 -21.17 -1.24
C PHE A 226 -15.97 -20.31 -0.53
N THR A 227 -15.73 -19.00 -0.44
CA THR A 227 -16.69 -18.03 0.11
C THR A 227 -17.97 -17.97 -0.73
N ARG A 228 -17.85 -17.95 -2.07
CA ARG A 228 -19.01 -18.04 -2.98
C ARG A 228 -19.81 -19.34 -2.79
N GLN A 229 -19.11 -20.46 -2.64
CA GLN A 229 -19.75 -21.76 -2.45
C GLN A 229 -20.58 -21.82 -1.16
N ARG A 230 -20.14 -21.13 -0.11
CA ARG A 230 -20.86 -21.08 1.18
C ARG A 230 -22.04 -20.11 1.17
N SER A 231 -21.95 -18.99 0.46
CA SER A 231 -23.02 -17.99 0.41
C SER A 231 -24.18 -18.39 -0.51
N SER A 232 -23.93 -19.22 -1.52
CA SER A 232 -24.95 -19.70 -2.47
C SER A 232 -25.34 -21.16 -2.22
N TRP A 233 -26.26 -21.39 -1.29
CA TRP A 233 -26.90 -22.70 -1.09
C TRP A 233 -27.91 -23.06 -2.21
N GLN A 234 -28.17 -22.16 -3.17
CA GLN A 234 -29.14 -22.39 -4.25
C GLN A 234 -28.54 -21.99 -5.61
N ARG A 235 -28.13 -23.02 -6.36
CA ARG A 235 -28.02 -23.04 -7.84
C ARG A 235 -27.48 -21.76 -8.47
N ALA A 236 -26.21 -21.46 -8.27
CA ALA A 236 -25.49 -20.58 -9.19
C ALA A 236 -24.66 -21.46 -10.14
N SER A 237 -24.86 -21.26 -11.44
CA SER A 237 -24.05 -21.82 -12.51
C SER A 237 -22.57 -21.78 -12.13
N PHE A 238 -21.88 -22.92 -12.24
CA PHE A 238 -20.44 -23.09 -12.01
C PHE A 238 -19.59 -22.35 -13.06
N GLU A 239 -20.02 -21.19 -13.55
CA GLU A 239 -19.11 -20.36 -14.30
C GLU A 239 -18.05 -19.88 -13.32
N ARG A 240 -16.88 -20.54 -13.42
CA ARG A 240 -15.64 -20.22 -12.73
C ARG A 240 -15.06 -18.93 -13.32
N THR A 241 -15.90 -17.91 -13.40
CA THR A 241 -15.57 -16.61 -13.92
C THR A 241 -15.55 -15.60 -12.79
N PHE A 242 -14.80 -14.52 -13.00
CA PHE A 242 -14.66 -13.42 -12.07
C PHE A 242 -14.98 -12.14 -12.81
N SER A 243 -15.84 -11.33 -12.22
CA SER A 243 -16.05 -9.96 -12.67
C SER A 243 -14.79 -9.12 -12.44
N HIS A 244 -14.69 -7.99 -13.14
CA HIS A 244 -13.62 -7.02 -12.92
C HIS A 244 -13.55 -6.53 -11.47
N LEU A 245 -14.70 -6.33 -10.81
CA LEU A 245 -14.78 -5.98 -9.40
C LEU A 245 -14.14 -7.06 -8.50
N GLU A 246 -14.38 -8.34 -8.79
CA GLU A 246 -13.80 -9.43 -8.01
C GLU A 246 -12.30 -9.59 -8.25
N ALA A 247 -11.81 -9.25 -9.44
CA ALA A 247 -10.37 -9.14 -9.67
C ALA A 247 -9.75 -8.05 -8.80
N HIS A 248 -10.39 -6.88 -8.67
CA HIS A 248 -9.94 -5.82 -7.76
C HIS A 248 -9.99 -6.23 -6.29
N LEU A 249 -11.00 -6.99 -5.87
CA LEU A 249 -11.05 -7.55 -4.52
C LEU A 249 -9.88 -8.51 -4.27
N LEU A 250 -9.55 -9.36 -5.24
CA LEU A 250 -8.40 -10.27 -5.14
C LEU A 250 -7.07 -9.51 -5.09
N VAL A 251 -6.91 -8.44 -5.86
CA VAL A 251 -5.74 -7.55 -5.76
C VAL A 251 -5.61 -6.97 -4.35
N GLY A 252 -6.70 -6.44 -3.78
CA GLY A 252 -6.71 -5.94 -2.41
C GLY A 252 -6.34 -7.02 -1.38
N SER A 253 -6.88 -8.23 -1.55
CA SER A 253 -6.58 -9.39 -0.69
C SER A 253 -5.11 -9.79 -0.77
N VAL A 254 -4.54 -9.86 -1.98
CA VAL A 254 -3.12 -10.16 -2.18
C VAL A 254 -2.25 -9.10 -1.51
N ILE A 255 -2.56 -7.81 -1.67
CA ILE A 255 -1.80 -6.71 -1.04
C ILE A 255 -1.79 -6.81 0.48
N GLN A 256 -2.93 -7.16 1.09
CA GLN A 256 -3.07 -7.26 2.54
C GLN A 256 -2.32 -8.48 3.09
N GLU A 257 -2.46 -9.62 2.43
CA GLU A 257 -1.89 -10.90 2.87
C GLU A 257 -0.43 -11.10 2.47
N PHE A 258 0.10 -10.27 1.57
CA PHE A 258 1.47 -10.36 1.08
C PHE A 258 2.51 -10.32 2.22
N SER A 259 2.21 -9.55 3.24
CA SER A 259 3.08 -9.32 4.39
C SER A 259 3.40 -10.57 5.20
N TRP A 260 2.37 -11.30 5.60
CA TRP A 260 2.47 -12.58 6.29
C TRP A 260 3.20 -13.62 5.45
N PHE A 261 2.95 -13.57 4.14
CA PHE A 261 3.61 -14.45 3.20
C PHE A 261 5.13 -14.18 3.11
N TYR A 262 5.56 -12.92 3.12
CA TYR A 262 6.97 -12.53 2.97
C TYR A 262 7.78 -12.60 4.28
N GLU A 263 7.12 -12.77 5.44
CA GLU A 263 7.74 -12.85 6.77
C GLU A 263 8.85 -13.91 6.87
N SER A 264 8.65 -15.05 6.20
CA SER A 264 9.66 -16.12 6.17
C SER A 264 10.95 -15.68 5.47
N GLY A 265 10.84 -14.99 4.33
CA GLY A 265 11.98 -14.42 3.61
C GLY A 265 12.67 -13.32 4.41
N CYS A 266 11.90 -12.45 5.08
CA CYS A 266 12.45 -11.44 6.00
C CYS A 266 13.24 -12.09 7.15
N THR A 267 12.71 -13.14 7.75
CA THR A 267 13.35 -13.87 8.84
C THR A 267 14.64 -14.55 8.39
N GLU A 268 14.64 -15.15 7.20
CA GLU A 268 15.82 -15.75 6.61
C GLU A 268 16.92 -14.71 6.35
N MET A 269 16.58 -13.59 5.69
CA MET A 269 17.52 -12.49 5.45
C MET A 269 18.08 -11.92 6.75
N ARG A 270 17.24 -11.73 7.76
CA ARG A 270 17.66 -11.30 9.10
C ARG A 270 18.64 -12.30 9.73
N THR A 271 18.33 -13.59 9.68
CA THR A 271 19.19 -14.65 10.24
C THR A 271 20.56 -14.66 9.57
N LEU A 272 20.63 -14.43 8.25
CA LEU A 272 21.89 -14.28 7.54
C LEU A 272 22.71 -13.10 8.07
N LEU A 273 22.08 -11.94 8.26
CA LEU A 273 22.77 -10.75 8.80
C LEU A 273 23.21 -10.93 10.26
N GLU A 274 22.40 -11.59 11.08
CA GLU A 274 22.75 -11.93 12.48
C GLU A 274 23.95 -12.87 12.55
N ASN A 275 24.05 -13.86 11.66
CA ASN A 275 25.20 -14.76 11.59
C ASN A 275 26.50 -14.05 11.17
N VAL A 276 26.37 -12.95 10.43
CA VAL A 276 27.45 -12.12 9.92
C VAL A 276 27.93 -11.11 10.97
N ASP A 277 27.07 -10.71 11.91
CA ASP A 277 27.40 -9.89 13.08
C ASP A 277 28.01 -10.73 14.23
N THR A 278 29.23 -11.19 14.00
CA THR A 278 29.97 -12.00 15.00
C THR A 278 30.18 -11.31 16.35
N MET A 279 30.09 -9.98 16.41
CA MET A 279 30.28 -9.21 17.64
C MET A 279 28.97 -8.91 18.37
N GLY A 280 27.81 -9.20 17.78
CA GLY A 280 26.49 -8.90 18.35
C GLY A 280 26.27 -7.39 18.57
N THR A 281 26.88 -6.55 17.72
CA THR A 281 26.84 -5.09 17.85
C THR A 281 25.71 -4.44 17.06
N GLY A 282 25.03 -5.22 16.21
CA GLY A 282 24.12 -4.73 15.18
C GLY A 282 24.83 -4.04 14.02
N ARG A 283 26.16 -4.14 13.92
CA ARG A 283 26.99 -3.50 12.88
C ARG A 283 27.78 -4.55 12.13
N ILE A 284 27.73 -4.49 10.81
CA ILE A 284 28.52 -5.35 9.92
C ILE A 284 29.29 -4.48 8.93
N PRO A 285 30.54 -4.85 8.57
CA PRO A 285 31.26 -4.16 7.51
C PRO A 285 30.47 -4.22 6.20
N LEU A 286 30.42 -3.11 5.46
CA LEU A 286 29.64 -3.00 4.23
C LEU A 286 30.03 -4.06 3.18
N TRP A 287 31.31 -4.38 3.05
CA TRP A 287 31.77 -5.43 2.15
C TRP A 287 31.22 -6.82 2.56
N HIS A 288 31.03 -7.04 3.86
CA HIS A 288 30.52 -8.30 4.39
C HIS A 288 29.00 -8.40 4.14
N PHE A 289 28.27 -7.28 4.29
CA PHE A 289 26.86 -7.16 3.89
C PHE A 289 26.64 -7.62 2.44
N TYR A 290 27.33 -7.02 1.48
CA TYR A 290 27.21 -7.39 0.06
C TYR A 290 27.68 -8.82 -0.26
N SER A 291 28.64 -9.36 0.50
CA SER A 291 29.12 -10.73 0.30
C SER A 291 28.21 -11.81 0.91
N SER A 292 27.32 -11.43 1.84
CA SER A 292 26.55 -12.38 2.65
C SER A 292 25.36 -13.00 1.90
N ASN A 293 24.79 -12.26 0.95
CA ASN A 293 23.74 -12.74 0.07
C ASN A 293 23.73 -11.89 -1.21
N GLU A 294 23.51 -12.52 -2.35
CA GLU A 294 23.39 -11.81 -3.62
C GLU A 294 22.25 -10.80 -3.61
N LEU A 295 21.17 -11.05 -2.86
CA LEU A 295 20.01 -10.16 -2.74
C LEU A 295 20.32 -8.78 -2.14
N PHE A 296 21.47 -8.63 -1.47
CA PHE A 296 21.94 -7.34 -0.96
C PHE A 296 22.67 -6.61 -2.07
N GLY A 297 22.00 -5.66 -2.71
CA GLY A 297 22.53 -4.93 -3.88
C GLY A 297 22.21 -3.44 -3.88
N GLU A 298 21.68 -2.92 -2.77
CA GLU A 298 21.34 -1.51 -2.59
C GLU A 298 22.59 -0.63 -2.66
N SER A 299 22.50 0.57 -3.24
CA SER A 299 23.66 1.47 -3.29
C SER A 299 24.02 2.04 -1.91
N GLU A 300 25.29 2.41 -1.74
CA GLU A 300 25.74 3.14 -0.55
C GLU A 300 24.96 4.43 -0.31
N GLU A 301 24.60 5.14 -1.37
CA GLU A 301 23.77 6.34 -1.30
C GLU A 301 22.38 6.01 -0.74
N TYR A 302 21.76 4.94 -1.23
CA TYR A 302 20.48 4.47 -0.71
C TYR A 302 20.57 4.09 0.77
N LEU A 303 21.58 3.30 1.15
CA LEU A 303 21.78 2.89 2.55
C LEU A 303 22.05 4.09 3.47
N ARG A 304 22.78 5.10 2.98
CA ARG A 304 23.00 6.36 3.69
C ARG A 304 21.70 7.13 3.90
N ASP A 305 20.87 7.24 2.86
CA ASP A 305 19.58 7.92 2.94
C ASP A 305 18.59 7.22 3.87
N GLN A 306 18.70 5.89 4.00
CA GLN A 306 17.95 5.12 5.00
C GLN A 306 18.51 5.29 6.43
N GLY A 307 19.67 5.92 6.60
CA GLY A 307 20.32 6.09 7.90
C GLY A 307 20.83 4.78 8.51
N VAL A 308 21.06 3.76 7.68
CA VAL A 308 21.60 2.45 8.11
C VAL A 308 23.10 2.32 7.87
N LEU A 309 23.71 3.29 7.18
CA LEU A 309 25.13 3.34 6.91
C LEU A 309 25.84 4.33 7.84
N ASP A 310 26.69 3.79 8.71
CA ASP A 310 27.57 4.58 9.59
C ASP A 310 28.98 4.62 9.01
N TYR A 311 29.63 5.79 9.08
CA TYR A 311 31.05 5.94 8.78
C TYR A 311 31.83 5.93 10.09
N GLU A 312 32.88 5.11 10.19
CA GLU A 312 33.84 5.25 11.29
C GLU A 312 34.49 6.64 11.19
N THR A 313 34.18 7.52 12.14
CA THR A 313 34.94 8.75 12.31
C THR A 313 36.29 8.37 12.91
N SER A 314 37.30 8.25 12.05
CA SER A 314 38.72 8.13 12.45
C SER A 314 39.18 9.34 13.25
#